data_AF-A0A957G6P9-F1
#
_entry.id   AF-A0A957G6P9-F1
#
_cell.length_a   1.000
_cell.length_b   1.000
_cell.length_c   1.000
_cell.angle_alpha   90.00
_cell.angle_beta   90.00
_cell.angle_gamma   90.00
#
_symmetry.space_group_name_H-M   'P 1'
#
loop_
_entity.id
_entity.type
_entity.pdbx_description
1 polymer ?
#
loop_
_entity_poly.entity_id
_entity_poly.type
_entity_poly.pdbx_seq_one_letter_code
_entity_poly.pdbx_strand_id
1 'polypeptide(L)'
;MYLNLNTTQVIWQRISFRPLVKYLVLGLLLALMWWQRHWLGEMWVLLGDRERLIEFVGQYGPLASLLIGILLVLQVIVAVIPGHALMVSGGFLFGFGPAFALNLATTVLGSQIAFQISRR
;
A
#
# COMPACT_ATOMS: atom_id res chain seq x y z
N MET A 1 64.84 1.82 -0.62
CA MET A 1 63.79 0.78 -0.48
C MET A 1 62.54 1.48 0.05
N TYR A 2 61.72 2.04 -0.85
CA TYR A 2 60.56 2.84 -0.47
C TYR A 2 59.36 1.92 -0.24
N LEU A 3 59.01 1.69 1.03
CA LEU A 3 57.77 1.01 1.42
C LEU A 3 56.60 1.96 1.18
N ASN A 4 55.81 1.66 0.16
CA ASN A 4 54.63 2.39 -0.28
C ASN A 4 53.50 2.24 0.76
N LEU A 5 53.24 3.30 1.55
CA LEU A 5 52.22 3.35 2.61
C LEU A 5 50.81 3.76 2.12
N ASN A 6 50.44 3.50 0.86
CA ASN A 6 49.14 3.95 0.33
C ASN A 6 48.04 2.87 0.18
N THR A 7 48.22 1.66 0.72
CA THR A 7 47.20 0.59 0.59
C THR A 7 45.88 0.90 1.28
N THR A 8 45.87 1.68 2.36
CA THR A 8 44.62 2.07 3.05
C THR A 8 43.81 3.11 2.26
N GLN A 9 44.46 4.07 1.60
CA GLN A 9 43.79 5.13 0.83
C GLN A 9 43.03 4.59 -0.40
N VAL A 10 43.49 3.47 -0.97
CA VAL A 10 42.86 2.83 -2.15
C VAL A 10 41.54 2.12 -1.80
N ILE A 11 41.41 1.60 -0.57
CA ILE A 11 40.20 0.87 -0.12
C ILE A 11 39.03 1.86 0.08
N TRP A 12 39.30 3.05 0.61
CA TRP A 12 38.27 4.06 0.87
C TRP A 12 37.72 4.73 -0.40
N GLN A 13 38.50 4.80 -1.49
CA GLN A 13 38.03 5.38 -2.75
C GLN A 13 37.06 4.48 -3.55
N ARG A 14 37.04 3.16 -3.28
CA ARG A 14 36.14 2.21 -3.98
C ARG A 14 34.80 1.99 -3.29
N ILE A 15 34.61 2.50 -2.08
CA ILE A 15 33.32 2.47 -1.39
C ILE A 15 32.43 3.53 -2.03
N SER A 16 31.84 3.15 -3.16
CA SER A 16 30.74 3.86 -3.78
C SER A 16 29.59 3.91 -2.76
N PHE A 17 29.24 5.11 -2.29
CA PHE A 17 28.10 5.32 -1.37
C PHE A 17 26.75 4.93 -2.01
N ARG A 18 26.69 4.86 -3.34
CA ARG A 18 25.47 4.60 -4.12
C ARG A 18 24.78 3.25 -3.81
N PRO A 19 25.49 2.10 -3.77
CA PRO A 19 24.90 0.82 -3.35
C PRO A 19 24.50 0.80 -1.87
N LEU A 20 25.25 1.48 -0.99
CA LEU A 20 24.95 1.48 0.45
C LEU A 20 23.58 2.10 0.74
N VAL A 21 23.29 3.23 0.08
CA VAL A 21 21.98 3.90 0.17
C VAL A 21 20.87 2.99 -0.36
N LYS A 22 21.10 2.25 -1.46
CA LYS A 22 20.11 1.30 -2.00
C LYS A 22 19.78 0.18 -1.02
N TYR A 23 20.79 -0.41 -0.37
CA TYR A 23 20.57 -1.45 0.63
C TYR A 23 19.88 -0.92 1.89
N LEU A 24 20.19 0.31 2.31
CA LEU A 24 19.49 0.97 3.42
C LEU A 24 18.03 1.24 3.10
N VAL A 25 17.73 1.80 1.92
CA VAL A 25 16.35 2.03 1.47
C VAL A 25 15.59 0.70 1.37
N LEU A 26 16.21 -0.33 0.80
CA LEU A 26 15.60 -1.66 0.70
C LEU A 26 15.34 -2.26 2.10
N GLY A 27 16.30 -2.18 3.01
CA GLY A 27 16.15 -2.64 4.39
C GLY A 27 15.03 -1.90 5.13
N LEU A 28 14.92 -0.58 4.93
CA LEU A 28 13.84 0.23 5.50
C LEU A 28 12.47 -0.18 4.95
N LEU A 29 12.35 -0.39 3.64
CA LEU A 29 11.12 -0.87 3.01
C LEU A 29 10.71 -2.25 3.55
N LEU A 30 11.67 -3.18 3.69
CA LEU A 30 11.42 -4.51 4.24
C LEU A 30 11.02 -4.46 5.72
N ALA A 31 11.65 -3.59 6.53
CA ALA A 31 11.28 -3.39 7.92
C ALA A 31 9.87 -2.79 8.06
N LEU A 32 9.52 -1.81 7.21
CA LEU A 32 8.18 -1.24 7.14
C LEU A 32 7.13 -2.28 6.71
N MET A 33 7.46 -3.14 5.74
CA MET A 33 6.58 -4.25 5.34
C MET A 33 6.40 -5.26 6.48
N TRP A 34 7.48 -5.60 7.18
CA TRP A 34 7.43 -6.52 8.32
C TRP A 34 6.59 -5.96 9.46
N TRP A 35 6.74 -4.66 9.76
CA TRP A 35 5.93 -3.98 10.78
C TRP A 35 4.44 -3.99 10.42
N GLN A 36 4.11 -3.76 9.15
CA GLN A 36 2.72 -3.75 8.67
C GLN A 36 2.09 -5.14 8.55
N ARG A 37 2.86 -6.23 8.70
CA ARG A 37 2.38 -7.61 8.47
C ARG A 37 1.15 -7.97 9.31
N HIS A 38 1.09 -7.49 10.56
CA HIS A 38 0.02 -7.88 11.48
C HIS A 38 -1.31 -7.25 11.07
N TRP A 39 -1.30 -5.94 10.79
CA TRP A 39 -2.48 -5.20 10.33
C TRP A 39 -2.97 -5.70 8.96
N LEU A 40 -2.03 -5.98 8.04
CA LEU A 40 -2.35 -6.57 6.75
C LEU A 40 -3.03 -7.94 6.89
N GLY A 41 -2.51 -8.80 7.77
CA GLY A 41 -3.08 -10.13 8.01
C GLY A 41 -4.54 -10.07 8.46
N GLU A 42 -4.88 -9.15 9.37
CA GLU A 42 -6.26 -8.97 9.84
C GLU A 42 -7.19 -8.46 8.75
N MET A 43 -6.73 -7.51 7.93
CA MET A 43 -7.50 -7.03 6.77
C MET A 43 -7.74 -8.15 5.76
N TRP A 44 -6.75 -8.99 5.49
CA TRP A 44 -6.90 -10.13 4.58
C TRP A 44 -7.90 -11.15 5.10
N VAL A 45 -7.91 -11.43 6.39
CA VAL A 45 -8.90 -12.33 7.02
C VAL A 45 -10.30 -11.71 6.93
N LEU A 46 -10.45 -10.42 7.22
CA LEU A 46 -11.73 -9.72 7.16
C LEU A 46 -12.29 -9.65 5.73
N LEU A 47 -11.44 -9.34 4.74
CA LEU A 47 -11.85 -9.24 3.32
C LEU A 47 -12.04 -10.62 2.67
N GLY A 48 -11.40 -11.66 3.21
CA GLY A 48 -11.56 -13.05 2.76
C GLY A 48 -12.78 -13.75 3.36
N ASP A 49 -13.30 -13.27 4.49
CA ASP A 49 -14.48 -13.80 5.18
C ASP A 49 -15.70 -12.92 4.86
N ARG A 50 -16.50 -13.39 3.91
CA ARG A 50 -17.66 -12.67 3.39
C ARG A 50 -18.66 -12.35 4.50
N GLU A 51 -18.93 -13.30 5.39
CA GLU A 51 -19.91 -13.14 6.47
C GLU A 51 -19.44 -12.08 7.47
N ARG A 52 -18.17 -12.11 7.87
CA ARG A 52 -17.59 -11.08 8.75
C ARG A 52 -17.58 -9.70 8.11
N LEU A 53 -17.31 -9.62 6.82
CA LEU A 53 -17.36 -8.37 6.08
C LEU A 53 -18.78 -7.80 6.05
N ILE A 54 -19.79 -8.63 5.79
CA ILE A 54 -21.20 -8.20 5.78
C ILE A 54 -21.63 -7.74 7.17
N GLU A 55 -21.23 -8.44 8.22
CA GLU A 55 -21.53 -8.06 9.61
C GLU A 55 -20.83 -6.74 9.99
N PHE A 56 -19.54 -6.62 9.67
CA PHE A 56 -18.73 -5.43 9.91
C PHE A 56 -19.24 -4.22 9.12
N VAL A 57 -19.72 -4.39 7.89
CA VAL A 57 -20.23 -3.27 7.10
C VAL A 57 -21.70 -2.98 7.44
N GLY A 58 -22.47 -4.02 7.79
CA GLY A 58 -23.87 -3.94 8.19
C GLY A 58 -24.09 -3.05 9.42
N GLN A 59 -23.12 -2.99 10.35
CA GLN A 59 -23.18 -2.09 11.51
C GLN A 59 -23.23 -0.59 11.14
N TYR A 60 -22.78 -0.23 9.93
CA TYR A 60 -22.76 1.15 9.43
C TYR A 60 -23.99 1.50 8.58
N GLY A 61 -24.84 0.53 8.27
CA GLY A 61 -26.11 0.72 7.56
C GLY A 61 -25.94 1.55 6.27
N PRO A 62 -26.72 2.64 6.07
CA PRO A 62 -26.62 3.48 4.86
C PRO A 62 -25.24 4.12 4.61
N LEU A 63 -24.40 4.27 5.65
CA LEU A 63 -23.06 4.85 5.53
C LEU A 63 -22.02 3.86 4.99
N ALA A 64 -22.37 2.57 4.89
CA ALA A 64 -21.51 1.52 4.36
C ALA A 64 -20.86 1.89 3.01
N SER A 65 -21.65 2.35 2.05
CA SER A 65 -21.17 2.71 0.72
C SER A 65 -20.18 3.88 0.74
N LEU A 66 -20.38 4.84 1.67
CA LEU A 66 -19.46 5.96 1.84
C LEU A 66 -18.14 5.51 2.45
N LEU A 67 -18.18 4.68 3.49
CA LEU A 67 -16.97 4.15 4.14
C LEU A 67 -16.14 3.28 3.19
N ILE A 68 -16.79 2.38 2.46
CA ILE A 68 -16.13 1.59 1.42
C ILE A 68 -15.59 2.51 0.31
N GLY A 69 -16.34 3.54 -0.09
CA GLY A 69 -15.88 4.52 -1.06
C GLY A 69 -14.61 5.25 -0.64
N ILE A 70 -14.54 5.70 0.62
CA ILE A 70 -13.34 6.35 1.19
C ILE A 70 -12.16 5.37 1.17
N LEU A 71 -12.39 4.12 1.57
CA LEU A 71 -11.35 3.10 1.60
C LEU A 71 -10.86 2.73 0.19
N LEU A 72 -11.75 2.72 -0.80
CA LEU A 72 -11.43 2.53 -2.21
C LEU A 72 -10.66 3.72 -2.83
N VAL A 73 -10.89 4.95 -2.37
CA VAL A 73 -10.04 6.10 -2.75
C VAL A 73 -8.68 5.96 -2.09
N LEU A 74 -8.66 5.61 -0.80
CA LEU A 74 -7.42 5.49 -0.04
C LEU A 74 -6.51 4.40 -0.59
N GLN A 75 -7.04 3.26 -1.03
CA GLN A 75 -6.21 2.19 -1.63
C GLN A 75 -5.53 2.59 -2.94
N VAL A 76 -6.08 3.57 -3.70
CA VAL A 76 -5.39 4.11 -4.89
C VAL A 76 -4.14 4.89 -4.48
N ILE A 77 -4.24 5.62 -3.36
CA ILE A 77 -3.18 6.51 -2.88
C ILE A 77 -2.16 5.74 -2.03
N VAL A 78 -2.65 4.78 -1.24
CA VAL A 78 -1.88 3.99 -0.28
C VAL A 78 -1.76 2.56 -0.80
N ALA A 79 -0.64 2.28 -1.46
CA ALA A 79 -0.37 0.99 -2.13
C ALA A 79 -0.39 -0.23 -1.18
N VAL A 80 -0.34 -0.03 0.14
CA VAL A 80 -0.35 -1.11 1.12
C VAL A 80 -1.75 -1.70 1.35
N ILE A 81 -2.81 -0.95 1.04
CA ILE A 81 -4.17 -1.45 1.20
C ILE A 81 -4.47 -2.47 0.09
N PRO A 82 -4.99 -3.68 0.41
CA PRO A 82 -5.25 -4.72 -0.58
C PRO A 82 -6.44 -4.37 -1.49
N GLY A 83 -6.17 -3.58 -2.54
CA GLY A 83 -7.19 -2.96 -3.39
C GLY A 83 -8.14 -3.95 -4.06
N HIS A 84 -7.63 -5.03 -4.65
CA HIS A 84 -8.47 -6.01 -5.37
C HIS A 84 -9.41 -6.77 -4.44
N ALA A 85 -8.93 -7.16 -3.25
CA ALA A 85 -9.78 -7.79 -2.24
C ALA A 85 -10.89 -6.84 -1.80
N LEU A 86 -10.58 -5.55 -1.64
CA LEU A 86 -11.56 -4.52 -1.32
C LEU A 86 -12.61 -4.31 -2.42
N MET A 87 -12.19 -4.33 -3.69
CA MET A 87 -13.10 -4.21 -4.83
C MET A 87 -14.07 -5.40 -4.92
N VAL A 88 -13.56 -6.62 -4.72
CA VAL A 88 -14.37 -7.85 -4.69
C VAL A 88 -15.33 -7.83 -3.49
N SER A 89 -14.85 -7.38 -2.33
CA SER A 89 -15.65 -7.16 -1.13
C SER A 89 -16.83 -6.22 -1.38
N GLY A 90 -16.62 -5.11 -2.12
CA GLY A 90 -17.70 -4.23 -2.56
C GLY A 90 -18.76 -4.96 -3.39
N GLY A 91 -18.35 -5.89 -4.24
CA GLY A 91 -19.25 -6.74 -5.02
C GLY A 91 -20.11 -7.66 -4.15
N PHE A 92 -19.56 -8.23 -3.08
CA PHE A 92 -20.32 -9.02 -2.11
C PHE A 92 -21.30 -8.19 -1.28
N LEU A 93 -20.97 -6.93 -1.01
CA LEU A 93 -21.77 -6.02 -0.18
C LEU A 93 -22.92 -5.36 -0.95
N PHE A 94 -22.66 -4.89 -2.17
CA PHE A 94 -23.58 -4.02 -2.91
C PHE A 94 -24.08 -4.64 -4.23
N GLY A 95 -23.60 -5.84 -4.58
CA GLY A 95 -23.85 -6.47 -5.87
C GLY A 95 -23.03 -5.83 -7.00
N PHE A 96 -23.03 -6.48 -8.17
CA PHE A 96 -22.11 -6.14 -9.26
C PHE A 96 -22.24 -4.68 -9.76
N GLY A 97 -23.45 -4.24 -10.10
CA GLY A 97 -23.66 -2.91 -10.72
C GLY A 97 -23.23 -1.75 -9.81
N PRO A 98 -23.80 -1.63 -8.59
CA PRO A 98 -23.42 -0.57 -7.65
C PRO A 98 -21.95 -0.63 -7.24
N ALA A 99 -21.42 -1.83 -7.00
CA ALA A 99 -20.00 -1.99 -6.65
C ALA A 99 -19.08 -1.59 -7.81
N PHE A 100 -19.42 -1.95 -9.04
CA PHE A 100 -18.67 -1.55 -10.23
C PHE A 100 -18.66 -0.03 -10.40
N ALA A 101 -19.82 0.62 -10.28
CA ALA A 101 -19.93 2.08 -10.38
C ALA A 101 -19.13 2.77 -9.28
N LEU A 102 -19.22 2.28 -8.03
CA LEU A 102 -18.47 2.81 -6.90
C LEU A 102 -16.96 2.66 -7.13
N ASN A 103 -16.50 1.45 -7.49
CA ASN A 103 -15.09 1.16 -7.79
C ASN A 103 -14.55 2.05 -8.91
N LEU A 104 -15.31 2.23 -10.00
CA LEU A 104 -14.91 3.08 -11.12
C LEU A 104 -14.78 4.55 -10.65
N ALA A 105 -15.78 5.07 -9.96
CA ALA A 105 -15.79 6.45 -9.49
C ALA A 105 -14.63 6.72 -8.51
N THR A 106 -14.44 5.86 -7.51
CA THR A 106 -13.39 6.02 -6.50
C THR A 106 -12.00 5.83 -7.09
N THR A 107 -11.83 4.95 -8.08
CA THR A 107 -10.55 4.76 -8.77
C THR A 107 -10.16 6.00 -9.57
N VAL A 108 -11.12 6.56 -10.32
CA VAL A 108 -10.90 7.81 -11.06
C VAL A 108 -10.57 8.94 -10.09
N LEU A 109 -11.37 9.13 -9.03
CA LEU A 109 -11.15 10.18 -8.04
C LEU A 109 -9.79 10.03 -7.34
N GLY A 110 -9.46 8.84 -6.84
CA GLY A 110 -8.19 8.56 -6.19
C GLY A 110 -6.99 8.79 -7.11
N SER A 111 -7.11 8.44 -8.39
CA SER A 111 -6.05 8.67 -9.38
C SER A 111 -5.82 10.15 -9.64
N GLN A 112 -6.91 10.94 -9.74
CA GLN A 112 -6.80 12.39 -9.88
C GLN A 112 -6.13 13.03 -8.66
N ILE A 113 -6.50 12.59 -7.45
CA ILE A 113 -5.87 13.06 -6.21
C ILE A 113 -4.38 12.70 -6.19
N ALA A 114 -4.03 11.44 -6.47
CA ALA A 114 -2.64 10.99 -6.51
C ALA A 114 -1.80 11.77 -7.52
N PHE A 115 -2.35 12.04 -8.71
CA PHE A 115 -1.70 12.84 -9.73
C PHE A 115 -1.46 14.28 -9.25
N GLN A 116 -2.46 14.92 -8.65
CA GLN A 116 -2.33 16.28 -8.11
C GLN A 116 -1.30 16.37 -6.99
N ILE A 117 -1.20 15.35 -6.13
CA ILE A 117 -0.18 15.26 -5.09
C ILE A 117 1.21 15.13 -5.71
N SER A 118 1.38 14.29 -6.74
CA SER A 118 2.67 14.07 -7.40
C SER A 118 3.18 15.25 -8.24
N ARG A 119 2.28 16.14 -8.66
CA ARG A 119 2.61 17.30 -9.50
C ARG A 119 3.14 18.49 -8.67
N ARG A 120 3.08 18.41 -7.35
CA ARG A 120 3.66 19.38 -6.42
C ARG A 120 5.04 18.90 -5.95
#